data_AF-A0A1E7FTM9-F1
#
_entry.id   AF-A0A1E7FTM9-F1
#
_cell.length_a   1.000
_cell.length_b   1.000
_cell.length_c   1.000
_cell.angle_alpha   90.00
_cell.angle_beta   90.00
_cell.angle_gamma   90.00
#
_symmetry.space_group_name_H-M   'P 1'
#
loop_
_entity.id
_entity.type
_entity.pdbx_description
1 polymer ?
#
loop_
_entity_poly.entity_id
_entity_poly.type
_entity_poly.pdbx_seq_one_letter_code
_entity_poly.pdbx_strand_id
1 'polypeptide(L)'
;MKNDTPVELDEDGDGWFVQVDDNDIVLPLNSISGLEIWMDDIQNDIDLLNELLDKRLLVQITGRDGTPVHYEGSMKNGSPVEVDEDGDGWFVQVDDNDVILLLNSISGLEIWMGGIFLHRFVSNRVGLTHNGGFDQAATIKLPQMAQIGVMPTSEVGANDPLLGVMATFGPILYADYQRLPREMAMSELMLLSRNGTARDLMIQGFGFRKSKIRGIIFILEKLGISTTKSDTTREIATSIHNEDDNGDGRHEQQRLR
;
A
#
# COMPACT_ATOMS: atom_id res chain seq x y z
N MET A 1 56.98 -32.12 45.98
CA MET A 1 57.66 -30.82 45.84
C MET A 1 56.64 -29.86 45.27
N LYS A 2 56.08 -28.96 46.10
CA LYS A 2 55.19 -27.89 45.65
C LYS A 2 56.07 -26.67 45.39
N ASN A 3 55.96 -26.10 44.19
CA ASN A 3 56.60 -24.85 43.84
C ASN A 3 55.72 -23.71 44.33
N ASP A 4 56.10 -23.10 45.45
CA ASP A 4 55.50 -21.84 45.90
C ASP A 4 56.18 -20.71 45.13
N THR A 5 55.48 -20.16 44.15
CA THR A 5 55.91 -18.94 43.44
C THR A 5 55.24 -17.75 44.13
N PRO A 6 55.96 -16.68 44.51
CA PRO A 6 55.34 -15.53 45.15
C PRO A 6 54.48 -14.76 44.14
N VAL A 7 53.27 -14.39 44.56
CA VAL A 7 52.33 -13.57 43.78
C VAL A 7 52.56 -12.10 44.14
N GLU A 8 52.79 -11.26 43.12
CA GLU A 8 52.78 -9.80 43.25
C GLU A 8 51.32 -9.29 43.18
N LEU A 9 50.96 -8.44 44.14
CA LEU A 9 49.71 -7.68 44.15
C LEU A 9 49.98 -6.30 43.54
N ASP A 10 49.02 -5.75 42.80
CA ASP A 10 49.05 -4.34 42.39
C ASP A 10 48.59 -3.42 43.53
N GLU A 11 49.01 -2.15 43.47
CA GLU A 11 48.85 -1.17 44.56
C GLU A 11 47.40 -0.69 44.77
N ASP A 12 46.49 -1.05 43.87
CA ASP A 12 45.07 -0.64 43.94
C ASP A 12 44.18 -1.66 44.66
N GLY A 13 44.69 -2.85 45.02
CA GLY A 13 43.97 -3.82 45.84
C GLY A 13 42.81 -4.56 45.15
N ASP A 14 42.68 -4.41 43.83
CA ASP A 14 41.55 -4.93 43.03
C ASP A 14 41.97 -6.07 42.08
N GLY A 15 42.84 -6.97 42.55
CA GLY A 15 43.18 -8.19 41.82
C GLY A 15 42.12 -9.29 41.99
N TRP A 16 41.20 -9.42 41.02
CA TRP A 16 40.33 -10.61 40.93
C TRP A 16 40.92 -11.64 39.96
N PHE A 17 41.53 -12.70 40.49
CA PHE A 17 41.78 -13.92 39.72
C PHE A 17 40.83 -15.02 40.18
N VAL A 18 39.99 -15.49 39.26
CA VAL A 18 39.22 -16.72 39.43
C VAL A 18 40.09 -17.86 38.93
N GLN A 19 40.60 -18.69 39.83
CA GLN A 19 41.23 -19.95 39.47
C GLN A 19 40.12 -20.93 39.07
N VAL A 20 39.95 -21.15 37.78
CA VAL A 20 38.97 -22.10 37.24
C VAL A 20 39.61 -23.49 37.28
N ASP A 21 39.31 -24.25 38.34
CA ASP A 21 39.51 -25.70 38.32
C ASP A 21 38.43 -26.32 37.41
N ASP A 22 38.81 -27.34 36.64
CA ASP A 22 38.03 -27.96 35.56
C ASP A 22 36.70 -28.66 35.96
N ASN A 23 36.14 -28.43 37.15
CA ASN A 23 34.82 -28.95 37.51
C ASN A 23 34.02 -27.95 38.36
N ASP A 24 32.82 -27.63 37.86
CA ASP A 24 31.72 -26.89 38.48
C ASP A 24 31.81 -25.35 38.48
N ILE A 25 31.56 -24.76 37.30
CA ILE A 25 31.02 -23.40 37.21
C ILE A 25 29.60 -23.41 37.78
N VAL A 26 29.47 -23.11 39.07
CA VAL A 26 28.17 -22.82 39.68
C VAL A 26 27.82 -21.38 39.33
N LEU A 27 27.05 -21.19 38.25
CA LEU A 27 26.44 -19.88 37.97
C LEU A 27 25.44 -19.55 39.09
N PRO A 28 25.47 -18.34 39.66
CA PRO A 28 24.51 -17.96 40.68
C PRO A 28 23.08 -18.03 40.11
N LEU A 29 22.26 -18.94 40.65
CA LEU A 29 20.86 -19.16 40.27
C LEU A 29 19.98 -17.90 40.37
N ASN A 30 20.44 -16.89 41.12
CA ASN A 30 19.78 -15.58 41.24
C ASN A 30 19.87 -14.75 39.95
N SER A 31 20.67 -15.17 38.95
CA SER A 31 20.79 -14.49 37.66
C SER A 31 19.69 -14.88 36.67
N ILE A 32 19.01 -16.01 36.84
CA ILE A 32 18.03 -16.51 35.85
C ILE A 32 16.71 -15.73 35.93
N SER A 33 16.19 -15.50 37.14
CA SER A 33 14.95 -14.71 37.33
C SER A 33 15.11 -13.24 36.93
N GLY A 34 16.30 -12.66 37.11
CA GLY A 34 16.59 -11.31 36.63
C GLY A 34 16.66 -11.21 35.10
N LEU A 35 17.11 -12.27 34.42
CA LEU A 35 17.11 -12.35 32.95
C LEU A 35 15.70 -12.53 32.40
N GLU A 36 14.85 -13.34 33.05
CA GLU A 36 13.43 -13.52 32.65
C GLU A 36 12.65 -12.20 32.70
N ILE A 37 12.79 -11.42 33.79
CA ILE A 37 12.14 -10.10 33.91
C ILE A 37 12.62 -9.15 32.80
N TRP A 38 13.92 -9.13 32.51
CA TRP A 38 14.47 -8.28 31.46
C TRP A 38 14.00 -8.69 30.05
N MET A 39 13.81 -9.99 29.81
CA MET A 39 13.25 -10.49 28.54
C MET A 39 11.78 -10.09 28.37
N ASP A 40 10.98 -10.17 29.44
CA ASP A 40 9.57 -9.75 29.42
C ASP A 40 9.45 -8.25 29.14
N ASP A 41 10.29 -7.42 29.78
CA ASP A 41 10.32 -5.97 29.55
C ASP A 41 10.67 -5.63 28.09
N ILE A 42 11.67 -6.31 27.52
CA ILE A 42 12.05 -6.12 26.11
C ILE A 42 10.93 -6.53 25.16
N GLN A 43 10.25 -7.65 25.44
CA GLN A 43 9.17 -8.11 24.59
C GLN A 43 8.01 -7.11 24.61
N ASN A 44 7.67 -6.55 25.77
CA ASN A 44 6.66 -5.50 25.90
C ASN A 44 7.03 -4.24 25.09
N ASP A 45 8.29 -3.81 25.14
CA ASP A 45 8.77 -2.67 24.36
C ASP A 45 8.69 -2.93 22.84
N ILE A 46 9.04 -4.15 22.41
CA ILE A 46 8.91 -4.57 21.01
C ILE A 46 7.45 -4.53 20.57
N ASP A 47 6.54 -5.06 21.38
CA ASP A 47 5.11 -5.10 21.07
C ASP A 47 4.53 -3.68 20.97
N LEU A 48 4.90 -2.79 21.89
CA LEU A 48 4.48 -1.38 21.86
C LEU A 48 5.02 -0.65 20.61
N LEU A 49 6.29 -0.90 20.25
CA LEU A 49 6.88 -0.31 19.05
C LEU A 49 6.15 -0.80 17.78
N ASN A 50 5.80 -2.09 17.72
CA ASN A 50 5.04 -2.64 16.61
C ASN A 50 3.65 -2.01 16.51
N GLU A 51 2.95 -1.82 17.64
CA GLU A 51 1.65 -1.15 17.66
C GLU A 51 1.75 0.31 17.16
N LEU A 52 2.78 1.04 17.57
CA LEU A 52 3.02 2.41 17.11
C LEU A 52 3.35 2.48 15.62
N LEU A 53 4.08 1.50 15.10
CA LEU A 53 4.35 1.38 13.66
C LEU A 53 3.07 1.10 12.88
N ASP A 54 2.23 0.20 13.37
CA ASP A 54 0.93 -0.10 12.75
C ASP A 54 0.02 1.12 12.71
N LYS A 55 -0.05 1.87 13.83
CA LYS A 55 -0.77 3.14 13.90
C LYS A 55 -0.26 4.16 12.88
N ARG A 56 1.06 4.25 12.64
CA ARG A 56 1.63 5.18 11.64
C ARG A 56 1.33 4.78 10.20
N LEU A 57 1.14 3.49 9.95
CA LEU A 57 0.84 2.94 8.62
C LEU A 57 -0.67 2.86 8.34
N LEU A 58 -1.50 3.27 9.29
CA LEU A 58 -2.96 3.31 9.14
C LEU A 58 -3.38 4.31 8.07
N VAL A 59 -4.27 3.90 7.17
CA VAL A 59 -4.95 4.76 6.19
C VAL A 59 -6.43 4.76 6.51
N GLN A 60 -7.05 5.93 6.51
CA GLN A 60 -8.48 6.06 6.77
C GLN A 60 -9.14 6.95 5.73
N ILE A 61 -10.36 6.58 5.34
CA ILE A 61 -11.30 7.50 4.72
C ILE A 61 -12.27 7.92 5.79
N THR A 62 -12.46 9.22 5.94
CA THR A 62 -13.35 9.76 6.95
C THR A 62 -14.27 10.82 6.37
N GLY A 63 -15.30 11.19 7.12
CA GLY A 63 -16.03 12.43 6.91
C GLY A 63 -15.21 13.64 7.34
N ARG A 64 -15.90 14.77 7.55
CA ARG A 64 -15.23 16.01 7.95
C ARG A 64 -14.61 15.87 9.35
N ASP A 65 -13.40 16.40 9.50
CA ASP A 65 -12.68 16.44 10.77
C ASP A 65 -12.40 15.04 11.34
N GLY A 66 -12.14 14.06 10.45
CA GLY A 66 -11.81 12.70 10.86
C GLY A 66 -13.00 11.81 11.22
N THR A 67 -14.25 12.29 11.14
CA THR A 67 -15.43 11.50 11.51
C THR A 67 -16.63 11.69 10.57
N PRO A 68 -17.46 10.63 10.37
CA PRO A 68 -17.24 9.25 10.78
C PRO A 68 -16.11 8.58 9.97
N VAL A 69 -15.51 7.51 10.51
CA VAL A 69 -14.57 6.67 9.75
C VAL A 69 -15.39 5.75 8.84
N HIS A 70 -15.14 5.85 7.54
CA HIS A 70 -15.79 5.06 6.49
C HIS A 70 -14.95 3.86 6.03
N TYR A 71 -13.63 3.93 6.22
CA TYR A 71 -12.68 2.90 5.88
C TYR A 71 -11.47 2.99 6.78
N GLU A 72 -10.88 1.84 7.10
CA GLU A 72 -9.61 1.73 7.78
C GLU A 72 -8.80 0.59 7.14
N GLY A 73 -7.56 0.88 6.76
CA GLY A 73 -6.66 -0.07 6.12
C GLY A 73 -5.21 0.23 6.45
N SER A 74 -4.29 -0.57 5.91
CA SER A 74 -2.86 -0.41 6.17
C SER A 74 -2.08 -0.13 4.88
N MET A 75 -1.13 0.79 4.96
CA MET A 75 -0.14 1.03 3.90
C MET A 75 0.68 -0.21 3.57
N LYS A 76 0.78 -1.19 4.49
CA LYS A 76 1.44 -2.49 4.24
C LYS A 76 0.79 -3.30 3.12
N ASN A 77 -0.51 -3.09 2.89
CA ASN A 77 -1.29 -3.79 1.88
C ASN A 77 -1.18 -3.13 0.50
N GLY A 78 -0.32 -2.12 0.37
CA GLY A 78 -0.10 -1.45 -0.90
C GLY A 78 0.97 -2.11 -1.76
N SER A 79 1.10 -1.60 -2.98
CA SER A 79 2.10 -2.04 -3.95
C SER A 79 2.63 -0.87 -4.79
N PRO A 80 3.86 -0.95 -5.30
CA PRO A 80 4.39 0.08 -6.20
C PRO A 80 3.66 0.02 -7.54
N VAL A 81 3.24 1.19 -8.03
CA VAL A 81 2.57 1.32 -9.34
C VAL A 81 3.34 2.30 -10.24
N GLU A 82 3.44 1.96 -11.52
CA GLU A 82 4.01 2.84 -12.53
C GLU A 82 2.94 3.84 -12.95
N VAL A 83 3.17 5.10 -12.60
CA VAL A 83 2.25 6.20 -12.93
C VAL A 83 2.98 7.25 -13.78
N ASP A 84 4.29 7.33 -13.62
CA ASP A 84 5.24 8.13 -14.38
C ASP A 84 6.51 7.31 -14.67
N GLU A 85 7.43 7.90 -15.46
CA GLU A 85 8.73 7.31 -15.79
C GLU A 85 9.57 6.98 -14.54
N ASP A 86 9.34 7.72 -13.45
CA ASP A 86 10.04 7.57 -12.18
C ASP A 86 9.42 6.51 -11.24
N GLY A 87 8.26 5.97 -11.61
CA GLY A 87 7.53 4.99 -10.80
C GLY A 87 7.20 5.49 -9.40
N ASP A 88 6.81 6.77 -9.25
CA ASP A 88 6.57 7.44 -7.97
C ASP A 88 5.25 7.02 -7.28
N GLY A 89 4.57 5.99 -7.77
CA GLY A 89 3.27 5.56 -7.26
C GLY A 89 3.34 4.46 -6.19
N TRP A 90 2.52 4.59 -5.16
CA TRP A 90 2.17 3.54 -4.20
C TRP A 90 0.65 3.40 -4.14
N PHE A 91 0.11 2.22 -4.45
CA PHE A 91 -1.33 1.98 -4.50
C PHE A 91 -1.79 1.06 -3.39
N VAL A 92 -2.78 1.48 -2.62
CA VAL A 92 -3.46 0.67 -1.59
C VAL A 92 -4.83 0.28 -2.14
N GLN A 93 -5.05 -1.01 -2.31
CA GLN A 93 -6.34 -1.55 -2.72
C GLN A 93 -7.29 -1.60 -1.52
N VAL A 94 -8.56 -1.26 -1.76
CA VAL A 94 -9.67 -1.43 -0.83
C VAL A 94 -10.40 -2.70 -1.25
N ASP A 95 -10.74 -3.57 -0.30
CA ASP A 95 -11.47 -4.80 -0.62
C ASP A 95 -12.85 -4.47 -1.19
N ASP A 96 -13.29 -5.28 -2.15
CA ASP A 96 -14.56 -5.05 -2.82
C ASP A 96 -15.71 -5.07 -1.80
N ASN A 97 -16.54 -4.02 -1.81
CA ASN A 97 -17.68 -3.74 -0.93
C ASN A 97 -17.37 -3.12 0.45
N ASP A 98 -16.11 -2.89 0.82
CA ASP A 98 -15.80 -2.29 2.13
C ASP A 98 -16.29 -0.84 2.25
N VAL A 99 -16.33 -0.12 1.13
CA VAL A 99 -16.57 1.33 1.13
C VAL A 99 -17.61 1.69 0.09
N ILE A 100 -18.89 1.52 0.43
CA ILE A 100 -20.02 2.01 -0.35
C ILE A 100 -20.56 3.27 0.30
N LEU A 101 -20.42 4.39 -0.40
CA LEU A 101 -20.82 5.71 0.05
C LEU A 101 -21.88 6.29 -0.88
N LEU A 102 -22.67 7.24 -0.38
CA LEU A 102 -23.54 8.03 -1.25
C LEU A 102 -22.66 8.93 -2.12
N LEU A 103 -22.92 8.97 -3.42
CA LEU A 103 -22.14 9.76 -4.37
C LEU A 103 -22.12 11.26 -4.00
N ASN A 104 -23.17 11.76 -3.34
CA ASN A 104 -23.23 13.15 -2.88
C ASN A 104 -22.35 13.45 -1.64
N SER A 105 -21.82 12.44 -0.93
CA SER A 105 -20.95 12.65 0.24
C SER A 105 -19.49 12.87 -0.13
N ILE A 106 -19.09 12.54 -1.37
CA ILE A 106 -17.69 12.52 -1.81
C ILE A 106 -16.94 13.82 -1.50
N SER A 107 -17.56 14.98 -1.71
CA SER A 107 -16.94 16.30 -1.48
C SER A 107 -16.55 16.59 -0.03
N GLY A 108 -17.15 15.86 0.92
CA GLY A 108 -16.88 15.98 2.35
C GLY A 108 -15.89 14.94 2.88
N LEU A 109 -15.43 14.01 2.05
CA LEU A 109 -14.51 12.96 2.48
C LEU A 109 -13.11 13.52 2.69
N GLU A 110 -12.38 12.87 3.59
CA GLU A 110 -11.00 13.16 3.93
C GLU A 110 -10.18 11.87 3.89
N ILE A 111 -8.92 11.99 3.48
CA ILE A 111 -7.93 10.92 3.56
C ILE A 111 -6.96 11.26 4.68
N TRP A 112 -6.80 10.31 5.60
CA TRP A 112 -5.90 10.39 6.74
C TRP A 112 -4.88 9.25 6.68
N MET A 113 -3.67 9.54 7.12
CA MET A 113 -2.59 8.56 7.21
C MET A 113 -1.82 8.73 8.51
N GLY A 114 -1.74 7.69 9.33
CA GLY A 114 -1.04 7.74 10.61
C GLY A 114 -1.60 8.79 11.58
N GLY A 115 -2.90 9.10 11.50
CA GLY A 115 -3.54 10.19 12.25
C GLY A 115 -3.25 11.60 11.70
N ILE A 116 -2.59 11.72 10.54
CA ILE A 116 -2.30 12.99 9.87
C ILE A 116 -3.26 13.18 8.71
N PHE A 117 -3.88 14.35 8.63
CA PHE A 117 -4.72 14.75 7.50
C PHE A 117 -3.87 14.93 6.24
N LEU A 118 -4.26 14.27 5.14
CA LEU A 118 -3.55 14.36 3.87
C LEU A 118 -4.32 15.13 2.81
N HIS A 119 -5.60 14.79 2.59
CA HIS A 119 -6.37 15.32 1.47
C HIS A 119 -7.87 15.43 1.78
N ARG A 120 -8.54 16.40 1.15
CA ARG A 120 -10.02 16.51 1.14
C ARG A 120 -10.52 16.70 -0.29
N PHE A 121 -11.63 16.03 -0.61
CA PHE A 121 -12.15 15.91 -1.98
C PHE A 121 -12.85 17.17 -2.56
N VAL A 122 -12.61 18.36 -2.01
CA VAL A 122 -13.35 19.60 -2.38
C VAL A 122 -12.99 20.09 -3.78
N SER A 123 -11.70 20.06 -4.13
CA SER A 123 -11.16 20.62 -5.37
C SER A 123 -10.54 19.53 -6.23
N ASN A 124 -11.34 18.52 -6.55
CA ASN A 124 -10.92 17.37 -7.34
C ASN A 124 -11.52 17.39 -8.75
N ARG A 125 -10.72 16.91 -9.70
CA ARG A 125 -11.20 16.56 -11.04
C ARG A 125 -11.58 15.08 -11.04
N VAL A 126 -12.61 14.77 -11.80
CA VAL A 126 -13.05 13.38 -12.01
C VAL A 126 -12.78 13.05 -13.47
N GLY A 127 -11.93 12.06 -13.71
CA GLY A 127 -11.69 11.47 -15.02
C GLY A 127 -12.48 10.16 -15.15
N LEU A 128 -13.19 10.00 -16.26
CA LEU A 128 -13.80 8.74 -16.65
C LEU A 128 -12.75 7.84 -17.29
N THR A 129 -12.66 6.58 -16.87
CA THR A 129 -11.81 5.60 -17.56
C THR A 129 -12.58 5.01 -18.75
N HIS A 130 -11.91 4.82 -19.89
CA HIS A 130 -12.55 4.29 -21.10
C HIS A 130 -13.14 2.90 -20.83
N ASN A 131 -14.48 2.80 -20.88
CA ASN A 131 -15.26 1.57 -20.69
C ASN A 131 -14.97 0.81 -19.38
N GLY A 132 -14.31 1.43 -18.40
CA GLY A 132 -13.99 0.77 -17.13
C GLY A 132 -15.27 0.48 -16.33
N GLY A 133 -15.42 -0.76 -15.86
CA GLY A 133 -16.49 -1.17 -14.94
C GLY A 133 -17.77 -1.70 -15.59
N PHE A 134 -18.01 -1.47 -16.88
CA PHE A 134 -19.16 -2.07 -17.57
C PHE A 134 -18.82 -3.46 -18.10
N ASP A 135 -19.58 -4.46 -17.69
CA ASP A 135 -19.58 -5.75 -18.35
C ASP A 135 -20.27 -5.59 -19.71
N GLN A 136 -19.48 -5.70 -20.79
CA GLN A 136 -19.96 -5.61 -22.17
C GLN A 136 -20.81 -6.82 -22.57
N ALA A 137 -20.64 -7.96 -21.87
CA ALA A 137 -21.45 -9.16 -22.07
C ALA A 137 -22.79 -9.07 -21.33
N ALA A 138 -22.82 -8.40 -20.16
CA ALA A 138 -24.06 -8.04 -19.51
C ALA A 138 -24.78 -6.95 -20.31
N THR A 139 -25.98 -7.30 -20.78
CA THR A 139 -26.87 -6.44 -21.57
C THR A 139 -26.74 -4.95 -21.21
N ILE A 140 -26.25 -4.14 -22.16
CA ILE A 140 -26.08 -2.66 -22.12
C ILE A 140 -27.32 -1.88 -21.59
N LYS A 141 -28.44 -2.58 -21.43
CA LYS A 141 -29.74 -2.10 -20.97
C LYS A 141 -29.93 -2.12 -19.45
N LEU A 142 -29.03 -2.74 -18.68
CA LEU A 142 -29.12 -2.75 -17.21
C LEU A 142 -28.20 -1.69 -16.59
N PRO A 143 -28.63 -1.00 -15.53
CA PRO A 143 -27.76 -0.12 -14.76
C PRO A 143 -26.60 -0.90 -14.12
N GLN A 144 -25.37 -0.38 -14.25
CA GLN A 144 -24.15 -0.98 -13.71
C GLN A 144 -23.27 0.06 -12.99
N MET A 145 -22.24 -0.39 -12.29
CA MET A 145 -21.23 0.48 -11.69
C MET A 145 -20.18 0.85 -12.74
N ALA A 146 -19.96 2.13 -12.95
CA ALA A 146 -19.00 2.67 -13.91
C ALA A 146 -17.74 3.13 -13.20
N GLN A 147 -16.57 2.89 -13.77
CA GLN A 147 -15.30 3.26 -13.15
C GLN A 147 -14.94 4.75 -13.35
N ILE A 148 -14.36 5.34 -12.32
CA ILE A 148 -13.88 6.71 -12.28
C ILE A 148 -12.51 6.79 -11.59
N GLY A 149 -11.71 7.73 -12.05
CA GLY A 149 -10.53 8.23 -11.34
C GLY A 149 -10.82 9.60 -10.77
N VAL A 150 -10.63 9.77 -9.46
CA VAL A 150 -10.75 11.07 -8.79
C VAL A 150 -9.36 11.58 -8.48
N MET A 151 -8.95 12.66 -9.14
CA MET A 151 -7.61 13.22 -9.05
C MET A 151 -7.64 14.61 -8.41
N PRO A 152 -6.64 15.01 -7.62
CA PRO A 152 -6.48 16.40 -7.21
C PRO A 152 -6.43 17.33 -8.43
N THR A 153 -6.97 18.54 -8.32
CA THR A 153 -6.81 19.55 -9.38
C THR A 153 -5.34 19.92 -9.58
N SER A 154 -4.98 20.32 -10.81
CA SER A 154 -3.60 20.66 -11.19
C SER A 154 -2.95 21.77 -10.35
N GLU A 155 -3.75 22.65 -9.74
CA GLU A 155 -3.26 23.70 -8.83
C GLU A 155 -2.68 23.13 -7.53
N VAL A 156 -3.13 21.94 -7.11
CA VAL A 156 -2.72 21.25 -5.88
C VAL A 156 -1.87 20.00 -6.17
N GLY A 157 -2.14 19.33 -7.30
CA GLY A 157 -1.75 17.94 -7.56
C GLY A 157 -0.26 17.63 -7.74
N ALA A 158 0.60 18.62 -7.97
CA ALA A 158 2.06 18.39 -8.00
C ALA A 158 2.67 18.26 -6.60
N ASN A 159 2.01 18.84 -5.59
CA ASN A 159 2.47 18.79 -4.20
C ASN A 159 1.58 17.95 -3.29
N ASP A 160 0.42 17.54 -3.77
CA ASP A 160 -0.49 16.64 -3.07
C ASP A 160 0.14 15.25 -2.86
N PRO A 161 0.16 14.71 -1.63
CA PRO A 161 0.58 13.34 -1.39
C PRO A 161 -0.34 12.31 -2.04
N LEU A 162 -1.60 12.66 -2.28
CA LEU A 162 -2.55 11.82 -3.00
C LEU A 162 -2.32 11.94 -4.51
N LEU A 163 -2.12 10.80 -5.16
CA LEU A 163 -2.03 10.73 -6.61
C LEU A 163 -3.43 10.71 -7.24
N GLY A 164 -4.33 9.93 -6.63
CA GLY A 164 -5.71 9.80 -7.08
C GLY A 164 -6.43 8.67 -6.35
N VAL A 165 -7.74 8.62 -6.54
CA VAL A 165 -8.61 7.58 -5.99
C VAL A 165 -9.27 6.86 -7.13
N MET A 166 -9.18 5.55 -7.11
CA MET A 166 -9.87 4.68 -8.03
C MET A 166 -11.20 4.31 -7.39
N ALA A 167 -12.29 4.55 -8.09
CA ALA A 167 -13.63 4.27 -7.60
C ALA A 167 -14.55 3.82 -8.73
N THR A 168 -15.73 3.34 -8.37
CA THR A 168 -16.84 3.17 -9.29
C THR A 168 -18.04 3.94 -8.77
N PHE A 169 -18.94 4.35 -9.65
CA PHE A 169 -20.18 5.02 -9.30
C PHE A 169 -21.35 4.45 -10.09
N GLY A 170 -22.54 4.50 -9.52
CA GLY A 170 -23.73 3.93 -10.17
C GLY A 170 -24.85 3.64 -9.17
N PRO A 171 -25.75 2.71 -9.48
CA PRO A 171 -25.94 2.11 -10.80
C PRO A 171 -26.29 3.18 -11.84
N ILE A 172 -25.72 3.10 -13.04
CA ILE A 172 -25.99 4.02 -14.16
C ILE A 172 -26.15 3.23 -15.47
N LEU A 173 -27.05 3.69 -16.35
CA LEU A 173 -27.21 3.10 -17.68
C LEU A 173 -26.02 3.46 -18.57
N TYR A 174 -25.57 2.52 -19.40
CA TYR A 174 -24.47 2.76 -20.34
C TYR A 174 -24.71 3.94 -21.28
N ALA A 175 -25.95 4.11 -21.76
CA ALA A 175 -26.32 5.23 -22.61
C ALA A 175 -26.20 6.60 -21.90
N ASP A 176 -26.41 6.65 -20.59
CA ASP A 176 -26.23 7.87 -19.80
C ASP A 176 -24.76 8.09 -19.48
N TYR A 177 -24.00 7.02 -19.18
CA TYR A 177 -22.55 7.08 -19.02
C TYR A 177 -21.85 7.63 -20.27
N GLN A 178 -22.21 7.17 -21.46
CA GLN A 178 -21.64 7.64 -22.73
C GLN A 178 -21.87 9.13 -23.02
N ARG A 179 -22.87 9.75 -22.38
CA ARG A 179 -23.17 11.18 -22.53
C ARG A 179 -22.35 12.05 -21.60
N LEU A 180 -21.71 11.46 -20.59
CA LEU A 180 -20.89 12.20 -19.65
C LEU A 180 -19.59 12.66 -20.34
N PRO A 181 -19.10 13.86 -20.00
CA PRO A 181 -17.79 14.29 -20.48
C PRO A 181 -16.69 13.42 -19.86
N ARG A 182 -15.60 13.20 -20.62
CA ARG A 182 -14.47 12.36 -20.15
C ARG A 182 -13.80 12.91 -18.90
N GLU A 183 -13.78 14.22 -18.76
CA GLU A 183 -13.36 14.92 -17.55
C GLU A 183 -14.53 15.76 -17.08
N MET A 184 -14.80 15.71 -15.79
CA MET A 184 -15.85 16.51 -15.16
C MET A 184 -15.37 17.05 -13.82
N ALA A 185 -15.94 18.17 -13.41
CA ALA A 185 -15.75 18.67 -12.05
C ALA A 185 -16.46 17.76 -11.05
N MET A 186 -15.96 17.70 -9.81
CA MET A 186 -16.63 16.96 -8.74
C MET A 186 -18.10 17.39 -8.55
N SER A 187 -18.40 18.68 -8.74
CA SER A 187 -19.77 19.20 -8.69
C SER A 187 -20.68 18.58 -9.74
N GLU A 188 -20.17 18.29 -10.94
CA GLU A 188 -20.94 17.67 -12.03
C GLU A 188 -21.24 16.20 -11.72
N LEU A 189 -20.26 15.46 -11.17
CA LEU A 189 -20.47 14.10 -10.68
C LEU A 189 -21.56 14.06 -9.59
N MET A 190 -21.56 15.02 -8.66
CA MET A 190 -22.59 15.13 -7.62
C MET A 190 -23.99 15.42 -8.16
N LEU A 191 -24.13 16.07 -9.33
CA LEU A 191 -25.43 16.30 -9.96
C LEU A 191 -26.09 14.98 -10.40
N LEU A 192 -25.31 13.95 -10.73
CA LEU A 192 -25.83 12.63 -11.07
C LEU A 192 -26.61 12.01 -9.90
N SER A 193 -26.15 12.24 -8.67
CA SER A 193 -26.85 11.83 -7.45
C SER A 193 -28.15 12.61 -7.24
N ARG A 194 -28.11 13.92 -7.43
CA ARG A 194 -29.29 14.78 -7.23
C ARG A 194 -30.40 14.50 -8.23
N ASN A 195 -30.03 14.12 -9.46
CA ASN A 195 -30.97 13.81 -10.53
C ASN A 195 -31.40 12.34 -10.54
N GLY A 196 -30.88 11.50 -9.63
CA GLY A 196 -31.19 10.08 -9.55
C GLY A 196 -30.55 9.21 -10.63
N THR A 197 -29.58 9.74 -11.38
CA THR A 197 -28.86 9.03 -12.46
C THR A 197 -27.84 8.02 -11.91
N ALA A 198 -27.22 8.32 -10.79
CA ALA A 198 -26.31 7.42 -10.08
C ALA A 198 -26.34 7.76 -8.58
N ARG A 199 -26.40 6.77 -7.69
CA ARG A 199 -26.60 7.02 -6.26
C ARG A 199 -25.35 6.79 -5.44
N ASP A 200 -24.63 5.74 -5.77
CA ASP A 200 -23.61 5.13 -4.94
C ASP A 200 -22.22 5.35 -5.56
N LEU A 201 -21.24 5.40 -4.67
CA LEU A 201 -19.82 5.50 -4.95
C LEU A 201 -19.14 4.35 -4.19
N MET A 202 -18.42 3.50 -4.89
CA MET A 202 -17.61 2.45 -4.28
C MET A 202 -16.14 2.74 -4.51
N ILE A 203 -15.39 2.94 -3.43
CA ILE A 203 -13.95 3.22 -3.52
C ILE A 203 -13.20 1.89 -3.64
N GLN A 204 -12.34 1.79 -4.66
CA GLN A 204 -11.57 0.57 -4.97
C GLN A 204 -10.11 0.68 -4.50
N GLY A 205 -9.60 1.89 -4.32
CA GLY A 205 -8.24 2.10 -3.83
C GLY A 205 -7.73 3.52 -3.99
N PHE A 206 -6.55 3.76 -3.43
CA PHE A 206 -5.89 5.06 -3.42
C PHE A 206 -4.47 4.93 -3.92
N GLY A 207 -4.05 5.85 -4.77
CA GLY A 207 -2.67 6.07 -5.14
C GLY A 207 -2.07 7.20 -4.29
N PHE A 208 -0.83 7.00 -3.84
CA PHE A 208 -0.02 8.00 -3.16
C PHE A 208 1.28 8.22 -3.92
N ARG A 209 1.82 9.44 -3.84
CA ARG A 209 3.15 9.78 -4.35
C ARG A 209 4.21 9.39 -3.33
N LYS A 210 5.05 8.40 -3.63
CA LYS A 210 6.13 7.94 -2.74
C LYS A 210 7.04 9.09 -2.32
N SER A 211 7.35 9.99 -3.24
CA SER A 211 8.15 11.19 -3.04
C SER A 211 7.60 12.15 -1.99
N LYS A 212 6.28 12.11 -1.72
CA LYS A 212 5.56 12.95 -0.74
C LYS A 212 5.29 12.23 0.58
N ILE A 213 5.33 10.90 0.58
CA ILE A 213 5.15 10.06 1.78
C ILE A 213 6.44 9.30 2.17
N ARG A 214 7.61 9.89 1.93
CA ARG A 214 8.93 9.24 2.11
C ARG A 214 9.14 8.57 3.47
N GLY A 215 8.64 9.19 4.54
CA GLY A 215 8.75 8.61 5.89
C GLY A 215 8.02 7.27 6.01
N ILE A 216 6.86 7.14 5.36
CA ILE A 216 6.08 5.91 5.31
C ILE A 216 6.75 4.87 4.43
N ILE A 217 7.25 5.27 3.27
CA ILE A 217 8.02 4.40 2.36
C ILE A 217 9.24 3.84 3.07
N PHE A 218 9.99 4.67 3.80
CA PHE A 218 11.13 4.22 4.60
C PHE A 218 10.72 3.20 5.67
N ILE A 219 9.58 3.39 6.35
CA ILE A 219 9.08 2.41 7.33
C ILE A 219 8.75 1.08 6.63
N LEU A 220 8.06 1.11 5.49
CA LEU A 220 7.72 -0.10 4.72
C LEU A 220 8.98 -0.88 4.30
N GLU A 221 10.01 -0.18 3.82
CA GLU A 221 11.32 -0.79 3.47
C GLU A 221 11.99 -1.44 4.68
N LYS A 222 11.91 -0.79 5.87
CA LYS A 222 12.44 -1.36 7.12
C LYS A 222 11.68 -2.59 7.59
N LEU A 223 10.41 -2.72 7.20
CA LEU A 223 9.61 -3.92 7.40
C LEU A 223 9.84 -4.99 6.32
N GLY A 224 10.75 -4.76 5.37
CA GLY A 224 11.06 -5.70 4.28
C GLY A 224 10.04 -5.68 3.12
N ILE A 225 9.17 -4.68 3.05
CA ILE A 225 8.21 -4.52 1.97
C ILE A 225 8.88 -3.75 0.82
N SER A 226 8.89 -4.34 -0.38
CA SER A 226 9.47 -3.70 -1.56
C SER A 226 8.65 -2.50 -2.03
N THR A 227 9.29 -1.34 -2.14
CA THR A 227 8.68 -0.07 -2.58
C THR A 227 9.04 0.31 -4.02
N THR A 228 9.84 -0.54 -4.67
CA THR A 228 10.20 -0.48 -6.09
C THR A 228 9.61 -1.70 -6.80
N LYS A 229 9.22 -1.55 -8.07
CA LYS A 229 8.97 -2.72 -8.91
C LYS A 229 10.29 -3.46 -9.10
N SER A 230 10.26 -4.77 -8.93
CA SER A 230 11.40 -5.62 -9.28
C SER A 230 11.43 -5.82 -10.80
N ASP A 231 12.56 -5.55 -11.45
CA ASP A 231 12.77 -5.76 -12.89
C ASP A 231 12.63 -7.23 -13.34
N THR A 232 12.47 -8.17 -12.39
CA THR A 232 12.46 -9.62 -12.58
C THR A 232 11.37 -10.12 -13.53
N THR A 233 10.32 -9.34 -13.82
CA THR A 233 9.28 -9.74 -14.80
C THR A 233 9.70 -9.48 -16.25
N ARG A 234 10.67 -8.59 -16.52
CA ARG A 234 11.13 -8.33 -17.90
C ARG A 234 12.07 -9.42 -18.43
N GLU A 235 12.89 -10.04 -17.59
CA GLU A 235 13.85 -11.06 -18.05
C GLU A 235 13.20 -12.39 -18.46
N ILE A 236 12.08 -12.76 -17.84
CA ILE A 236 11.35 -14.00 -18.18
C ILE A 236 10.58 -13.86 -19.51
N ALA A 237 10.14 -12.65 -19.87
CA ALA A 237 9.43 -12.42 -21.13
C ALA A 237 10.35 -12.44 -22.36
N THR A 238 11.63 -12.09 -22.21
CA THR A 238 12.61 -12.11 -23.31
C THR A 238 13.27 -13.48 -23.53
N SER A 239 13.15 -14.45 -22.61
CA SER A 239 13.71 -15.79 -22.80
C SER A 239 12.74 -16.76 -23.50
N ILE A 240 11.44 -16.44 -23.60
CA ILE A 240 10.42 -17.32 -24.18
C ILE A 240 10.17 -17.05 -25.69
N HIS A 241 10.77 -16.01 -26.27
CA HIS A 241 10.53 -15.62 -27.68
C HIS A 241 11.66 -15.90 -28.68
N ASN A 242 12.66 -16.70 -28.31
CA ASN A 242 13.78 -17.05 -29.21
C ASN A 242 13.81 -18.51 -29.67
N GLU A 243 12.77 -19.30 -29.40
CA GLU A 243 12.64 -20.66 -29.94
C GLU A 243 11.32 -20.74 -30.69
N ASP A 244 11.30 -20.33 -31.97
CA ASP A 244 10.37 -20.84 -33.00
C ASP A 244 10.48 -19.98 -34.28
N ASP A 245 11.62 -20.02 -34.96
CA ASP A 245 11.62 -19.73 -36.40
C ASP A 245 12.79 -20.45 -37.09
N ASN A 246 12.52 -21.64 -37.63
CA ASN A 246 13.16 -22.18 -38.83
C ASN A 246 12.53 -23.54 -39.21
N GLY A 247 11.46 -23.47 -39.99
CA GLY A 247 10.81 -24.63 -40.61
C GLY A 247 10.27 -24.30 -42.00
N ASP A 248 11.17 -23.99 -42.95
CA ASP A 248 10.86 -23.80 -44.38
C ASP A 248 10.42 -25.14 -45.02
N GLY A 249 9.12 -25.38 -45.02
CA GLY A 249 8.46 -26.50 -45.69
C GLY A 249 7.92 -26.11 -47.06
N ARG A 250 8.75 -26.28 -48.10
CA ARG A 250 8.33 -26.25 -49.52
C ARG A 250 7.30 -27.36 -49.80
N HIS A 251 6.12 -27.00 -50.30
CA HIS A 251 5.23 -27.94 -51.00
C HIS A 251 4.78 -27.40 -52.38
N GLU A 252 5.58 -27.80 -53.36
CA GLU A 252 5.25 -28.40 -54.66
C GLU A 252 3.75 -28.61 -54.97
N GLN A 253 3.22 -27.84 -55.93
CA GLN A 253 2.00 -28.19 -56.68
C GLN A 253 2.36 -28.65 -58.09
N GLN A 254 2.16 -29.94 -58.38
CA GLN A 254 1.99 -30.43 -59.75
C GLN A 254 0.82 -31.42 -59.83
N ARG A 255 -0.12 -31.08 -60.73
CA ARG A 255 -0.96 -31.91 -61.61
C ARG A 255 -1.49 -33.26 -61.10
N LEU A 256 -2.79 -33.49 -61.29
CA LEU A 256 -3.29 -34.40 -62.34
C LEU A 256 -4.84 -34.37 -62.43
N ARG A 257 -5.30 -34.15 -63.68
CA ARG A 257 -6.57 -34.54 -64.34
C ARG A 257 -7.91 -34.16 -63.73
#